data_AF-A0A0S6VQJ8-F1
#
_entry.id   AF-A0A0S6VQJ8-F1
#
_cell.length_a   1.000
_cell.length_b   1.000
_cell.length_c   1.000
_cell.angle_alpha   90.00
_cell.angle_beta   90.00
_cell.angle_gamma   90.00
#
_symmetry.space_group_name_H-M   'P 1'
#
loop_
_entity.id
_entity.type
_entity.pdbx_description
1 polymer ?
#
loop_
_entity_poly.entity_id
_entity_poly.type
_entity_poly.pdbx_seq_one_letter_code
_entity_poly.pdbx_strand_id
1 'polypeptide(L)'
;MKTMVSVKSERNAATMLHLVQSSIEGEALKLELAVELANKRLQPFETKYRVTSEEFIARFAAEDLEGGDDEYVRWAGEFRLKQRLLDKLAQLREIEYEHPILFQPNQAAA
;
A
#
# COMPACT_ATOMS: atom_id res chain seq x y z
N MET A 1 11.46 -9.15 -1.67
CA MET A 1 11.25 -10.28 -2.60
C MET A 1 10.64 -9.67 -3.85
N LYS A 2 11.18 -9.91 -5.05
CA LYS A 2 10.65 -9.26 -6.25
C LYS A 2 9.37 -9.95 -6.72
N THR A 3 8.29 -9.19 -6.90
CA THR A 3 7.01 -9.68 -7.43
C THR A 3 6.95 -9.35 -8.90
N MET A 4 6.74 -10.36 -9.75
CA MET A 4 6.63 -10.19 -11.20
C MET A 4 5.26 -10.62 -11.69
N VAL A 5 4.63 -9.79 -12.52
CA VAL A 5 3.33 -10.07 -13.14
C VAL A 5 3.52 -10.23 -14.65
N SER A 6 3.10 -11.38 -15.17
CA SER A 6 3.08 -11.70 -16.60
C SER A 6 1.65 -11.98 -17.05
N VAL A 7 1.24 -11.50 -18.22
CA VAL A 7 -0.10 -11.76 -18.78
C VAL A 7 0.03 -12.56 -20.07
N LYS A 8 -0.66 -13.69 -20.15
CA LYS A 8 -0.80 -14.51 -21.36
C LYS A 8 -2.21 -14.38 -21.90
N SER A 9 -2.34 -14.11 -23.19
CA SER A 9 -3.63 -14.01 -23.88
C SER A 9 -3.46 -14.46 -25.32
N GLU A 10 -4.44 -15.22 -25.82
CA GLU A 10 -4.48 -15.69 -27.21
C GLU A 10 -4.81 -14.58 -28.22
N ARG A 11 -5.37 -13.46 -27.75
CA ARG A 11 -5.83 -12.36 -28.62
C ARG A 11 -4.97 -11.11 -28.50
N ASN A 12 -4.73 -10.63 -27.27
CA ASN A 12 -4.01 -9.38 -27.06
C ASN A 12 -3.43 -9.28 -25.64
N ALA A 13 -2.23 -9.86 -25.44
CA ALA A 13 -1.55 -9.85 -24.15
C ALA A 13 -1.14 -8.43 -23.69
N ALA A 14 -0.81 -7.53 -24.62
CA ALA A 14 -0.40 -6.16 -24.29
C ALA A 14 -1.55 -5.33 -23.72
N THR A 15 -2.74 -5.36 -24.35
CA THR A 15 -3.92 -4.65 -23.83
C THR A 15 -4.36 -5.22 -22.48
N MET A 16 -4.26 -6.53 -22.28
CA MET A 16 -4.58 -7.16 -20.99
C MET A 16 -3.56 -6.78 -19.91
N LEU A 17 -2.27 -6.71 -20.24
CA LEU A 17 -1.24 -6.24 -19.32
C LEU A 17 -1.51 -4.79 -18.89
N HIS A 18 -1.85 -3.90 -19.84
CA HIS A 18 -2.18 -2.52 -19.53
C HIS A 18 -3.41 -2.40 -18.61
N LEU A 19 -4.44 -3.24 -18.82
CA LEU A 19 -5.61 -3.30 -17.94
C LEU A 19 -5.23 -3.72 -16.51
N VAL A 20 -4.37 -4.73 -16.36
CA VAL A 20 -3.86 -5.18 -15.06
C VAL A 20 -3.03 -4.07 -14.39
N GLN A 21 -2.12 -3.43 -15.11
CA GLN A 21 -1.35 -2.29 -14.63
C GLN A 21 -2.25 -1.16 -14.13
N SER A 22 -3.25 -0.76 -14.93
CA SER A 22 -4.19 0.29 -14.56
C SER A 22 -5.01 -0.07 -13.32
N SER A 23 -5.38 -1.35 -13.16
CA SER A 23 -6.13 -1.81 -11.99
C SER A 23 -5.27 -1.77 -10.71
N ILE A 24 -4.00 -2.18 -10.82
CA ILE A 24 -3.04 -2.11 -9.71
C ILE A 24 -2.78 -0.67 -9.31
N GLU A 25 -2.59 0.25 -10.27
CA GLU A 25 -2.44 1.67 -9.99
C GLU A 25 -3.68 2.25 -9.29
N GLY A 26 -4.88 1.88 -9.75
CA GLY A 26 -6.13 2.27 -9.09
C GLY A 26 -6.24 1.76 -7.65
N GLU A 27 -5.72 0.58 -7.35
CA GLU A 27 -5.63 0.08 -5.97
C GLU A 27 -4.59 0.85 -5.15
N ALA A 28 -3.43 1.17 -5.72
CA ALA A 28 -2.41 1.97 -5.06
C ALA A 28 -2.94 3.35 -4.65
N LEU A 29 -3.66 4.05 -5.54
CA LEU A 29 -4.29 5.33 -5.24
C LEU A 29 -5.33 5.25 -4.10
N LYS A 30 -6.10 4.16 -4.05
CA LYS A 30 -7.03 3.90 -2.93
C LYS A 30 -6.31 3.69 -1.60
N LEU A 31 -5.19 2.96 -1.62
CA LEU A 31 -4.36 2.75 -0.43
C LEU A 31 -3.72 4.05 0.05
N GLU A 32 -3.22 4.89 -0.86
CA GLU A 32 -2.68 6.22 -0.55
C GLU A 32 -3.74 7.09 0.17
N LEU A 33 -4.95 7.16 -0.38
CA LEU A 33 -6.07 7.87 0.27
C LEU A 33 -6.39 7.29 1.66
N ALA A 34 -6.38 5.96 1.80
CA ALA A 34 -6.61 5.32 3.09
C ALA A 34 -5.51 5.67 4.12
N VAL A 35 -4.25 5.77 3.70
CA VAL A 35 -3.13 6.22 4.54
C VAL A 35 -3.33 7.67 4.97
N GLU A 36 -3.74 8.56 4.08
CA GLU A 36 -4.05 9.96 4.43
C GLU A 36 -5.17 10.06 5.48
N LEU A 37 -6.23 9.26 5.34
CA LEU A 37 -7.32 9.21 6.31
C LEU A 37 -6.86 8.68 7.67
N ALA A 38 -6.01 7.64 7.68
CA ALA A 38 -5.42 7.13 8.91
C ALA A 38 -4.55 8.19 9.60
N ASN A 39 -3.72 8.93 8.84
CA ASN A 39 -2.94 10.05 9.39
C ASN A 39 -3.84 11.13 10.02
N LYS A 40 -4.96 11.49 9.37
CA LYS A 40 -5.93 12.44 9.94
C LYS A 40 -6.57 11.93 11.24
N ARG A 41 -6.74 10.61 11.40
CA ARG A 41 -7.27 10.00 12.63
C ARG A 41 -6.23 9.89 13.74
N LEU A 42 -4.95 9.79 13.40
CA LEU A 42 -3.84 9.77 14.35
C LEU A 42 -3.53 11.16 14.90
N GLN A 43 -3.67 12.20 14.08
CA GLN A 43 -3.32 13.57 14.42
C GLN A 43 -3.87 14.07 15.78
N PRO A 44 -5.15 13.82 16.15
CA PRO A 44 -5.66 14.26 17.46
C PRO A 44 -4.91 13.65 18.64
N PHE A 45 -4.54 12.36 18.56
CA PHE A 45 -3.78 11.68 19.62
C PHE A 45 -2.36 12.24 19.71
N GLU A 46 -1.66 12.32 18.56
CA GLU A 46 -0.29 12.84 18.49
C GLU A 46 -0.21 14.31 18.97
N THR A 47 -1.22 15.12 18.64
CA THR A 47 -1.29 16.52 19.09
C THR A 47 -1.56 16.62 20.59
N LYS A 48 -2.46 15.77 21.12
CA LYS A 48 -2.82 15.76 22.56
C LYS A 48 -1.62 15.42 23.43
N TYR A 49 -0.89 14.36 23.10
CA TYR A 49 0.24 13.87 23.91
C TYR A 49 1.60 14.42 23.47
N ARG A 50 1.66 15.15 22.34
CA ARG A 50 2.88 15.76 21.76
C ARG A 50 3.99 14.74 21.48
N VAL A 51 3.60 13.55 21.06
CA VAL A 51 4.49 12.46 20.65
C VAL A 51 4.00 11.87 19.33
N THR A 52 4.88 11.23 18.57
CA THR A 52 4.46 10.51 17.36
C THR A 52 3.79 9.19 17.71
N SER A 53 3.02 8.63 16.77
CA SER A 53 2.44 7.29 16.95
C SER A 53 3.52 6.20 17.10
N GLU A 54 4.68 6.36 16.46
CA GLU A 54 5.85 5.49 16.62
C GLU A 54 6.43 5.55 18.05
N GLU A 55 6.54 6.75 18.63
CA GLU A 55 7.02 6.92 20.01
C GLU A 55 6.00 6.38 21.01
N PHE A 56 4.72 6.67 20.78
CA PHE A 56 3.60 6.18 21.57
C PHE A 56 3.63 4.65 21.70
N ILE A 57 3.65 3.92 20.58
CA ILE A 57 3.57 2.46 20.62
C ILE A 57 4.79 1.81 21.27
N ALA A 58 5.94 2.50 21.26
CA ALA A 58 7.19 1.98 21.79
C ALA A 58 7.35 2.23 23.30
N ARG A 59 6.68 3.24 23.86
CA ARG A 59 7.00 3.76 25.20
C ARG A 59 5.81 3.92 26.14
N PHE A 60 4.59 4.00 25.64
CA PHE A 60 3.40 4.26 26.46
C PHE A 60 2.67 2.95 26.79
N ALA A 61 2.08 2.92 27.97
CA ALA A 61 1.06 1.97 28.38
C ALA A 61 -0.32 2.65 28.44
N ALA A 62 -1.38 1.88 28.69
CA ALA A 62 -2.74 2.43 28.76
C ALA A 62 -2.88 3.40 29.94
N GLU A 63 -2.20 3.12 31.04
CA GLU A 63 -2.19 3.93 32.27
C GLU A 63 -1.56 5.32 32.09
N ASP A 64 -0.77 5.51 31.02
CA ASP A 64 -0.19 6.81 30.67
C ASP A 64 -1.19 7.72 29.92
N LEU A 65 -2.33 7.17 29.47
CA LEU A 65 -3.34 7.90 28.72
C LEU A 65 -4.53 8.28 29.60
N GLU A 66 -5.02 9.51 29.44
CA GLU A 66 -6.22 10.00 30.16
C GLU A 66 -7.45 9.14 29.89
N GLY A 67 -7.59 8.61 28.67
CA GLY A 67 -8.67 7.71 28.27
C GLY A 67 -8.37 6.23 28.49
N GLY A 68 -7.26 5.89 29.15
CA GLY A 68 -6.91 4.52 29.53
C GLY A 68 -6.86 3.54 28.36
N ASP A 69 -7.32 2.32 28.61
CA ASP A 69 -7.33 1.21 27.64
C ASP A 69 -8.07 1.56 26.34
N ASP A 70 -9.21 2.26 26.43
CA ASP A 70 -10.03 2.60 25.26
C ASP A 70 -9.28 3.53 24.31
N GLU A 71 -8.60 4.53 24.85
CA GLU A 71 -7.78 5.45 24.06
C GLU A 71 -6.55 4.72 23.48
N TYR A 72 -5.92 3.86 24.28
CA TYR A 72 -4.76 3.07 23.87
C TYR A 72 -5.08 2.17 22.68
N VAL A 73 -6.14 1.38 22.79
CA VAL A 73 -6.58 0.43 21.76
C VAL A 73 -6.92 1.17 20.47
N ARG A 74 -7.59 2.32 20.57
CA ARG A 74 -7.93 3.13 19.39
C ARG A 74 -6.69 3.67 18.70
N TRP A 75 -5.77 4.28 19.44
CA TRP A 75 -4.57 4.86 18.85
C TRP A 75 -3.66 3.77 18.26
N ALA A 76 -3.38 2.71 19.03
CA ALA A 76 -2.58 1.58 18.55
C ALA A 76 -3.22 0.88 17.35
N GLY A 77 -4.56 0.78 17.33
CA GLY A 77 -5.33 0.21 16.23
C GLY A 77 -5.18 1.02 14.94
N GLU A 78 -5.37 2.34 15.00
CA GLU A 78 -5.20 3.24 13.85
C GLU A 78 -3.75 3.24 13.35
N PHE A 79 -2.77 3.20 14.26
CA PHE A 79 -1.36 3.17 13.87
C PHE A 79 -1.00 1.86 13.15
N ARG A 80 -1.43 0.71 13.68
CA ARG A 80 -1.25 -0.59 13.02
C ARG A 80 -2.02 -0.69 11.71
N LEU A 81 -3.16 -0.01 11.57
CA LEU A 81 -3.86 0.09 10.29
C LEU A 81 -3.00 0.85 9.27
N LYS A 82 -2.48 2.03 9.62
CA LYS A 82 -1.57 2.80 8.76
C LYS A 82 -0.38 1.96 8.30
N GLN A 83 0.28 1.25 9.23
CA GLN A 83 1.43 0.38 8.88
C GLN A 83 1.04 -0.68 7.84
N ARG A 84 -0.06 -1.40 8.05
CA ARG A 84 -0.54 -2.42 7.09
C ARG A 84 -0.91 -1.83 5.73
N LEU A 85 -1.44 -0.61 5.68
CA LEU A 85 -1.75 0.07 4.42
C LEU A 85 -0.47 0.45 3.67
N LEU A 86 0.54 0.97 4.37
CA LEU A 86 1.84 1.29 3.80
C LEU A 86 2.56 0.03 3.27
N ASP A 87 2.52 -1.07 4.03
CA ASP A 87 3.12 -2.35 3.60
C ASP A 87 2.47 -2.86 2.31
N LYS A 88 1.13 -2.80 2.22
CA LYS A 88 0.41 -3.18 0.99
C LYS A 88 0.74 -2.25 -0.18
N LEU A 89 0.81 -0.95 0.07
CA LEU A 89 1.16 0.03 -0.95
C LEU A 89 2.57 -0.22 -1.49
N ALA A 90 3.53 -0.49 -0.61
CA ALA A 90 4.89 -0.84 -1.00
C ALA A 90 4.91 -2.11 -1.86
N GLN A 91 4.17 -3.15 -1.48
CA GLN A 91 4.05 -4.39 -2.26
C GLN A 91 3.52 -4.14 -3.68
N LEU A 92 2.53 -3.24 -3.85
CA LEU A 92 2.01 -2.91 -5.19
C LEU A 92 3.00 -2.09 -6.02
N ARG A 93 3.71 -1.15 -5.39
CA ARG A 93 4.71 -0.29 -6.06
C ARG A 93 5.97 -1.05 -6.48
N GLU A 94 6.28 -2.16 -5.82
CA GLU A 94 7.41 -3.04 -6.15
C GLU A 94 7.11 -4.06 -7.27
N ILE A 95 5.88 -4.09 -7.81
CA ILE A 95 5.52 -5.03 -8.88
C ILE A 95 6.27 -4.66 -10.17
N GLU A 96 7.02 -5.63 -10.69
CA GLU A 96 7.62 -5.59 -12.02
C GLU A 96 6.68 -6.28 -13.02
N TYR A 97 6.62 -5.74 -14.25
CA TYR A 97 5.75 -6.26 -15.30
C TYR A 97 6.58 -6.88 -16.41
N GLU A 98 6.31 -8.15 -16.72
CA GLU A 98 6.86 -8.77 -17.92
C GLU A 98 6.06 -8.29 -19.13
N HIS A 99 6.62 -7.35 -19.89
CA HIS A 99 6.01 -6.93 -21.13
C HIS A 99 6.14 -8.06 -22.14
N PRO A 100 5.05 -8.56 -22.75
CA PRO A 100 5.16 -9.47 -23.88
C PRO A 100 5.93 -8.70 -24.95
N ILE A 101 7.17 -9.12 -25.18
CA ILE A 101 7.98 -8.63 -26.30
C ILE A 101 7.10 -8.78 -27.53
N LEU A 102 6.98 -7.69 -28.31
CA LEU A 102 6.48 -7.73 -29.68
C LEU A 102 7.37 -8.72 -30.44
N PHE A 103 7.08 -10.01 -30.37
CA PHE A 103 7.64 -11.00 -31.27
C PHE A 103 7.08 -10.66 -32.65
N GLN A 104 7.76 -9.78 -33.37
CA GLN A 104 7.76 -9.84 -34.83
C GLN A 104 8.85 -10.85 -35.19
N PRO A 105 8.50 -12.09 -35.57
CA PRO A 105 9.47 -12.91 -36.28
C PRO A 105 9.76 -12.16 -37.59
N ASN A 106 11.02 -11.78 -37.72
CA ASN A 106 11.64 -11.25 -38.92
C ASN A 106 11.10 -12.00 -40.16
N GLN A 107 10.14 -11.41 -40.89
CA GLN A 107 9.90 -11.78 -42.28
C GLN A 107 11.00 -11.13 -43.12
N ALA A 108 12.19 -11.68 -43.02
CA ALA A 108 13.26 -11.47 -43.99
C ALA A 108 13.76 -12.86 -44.41
N ALA A 109 13.83 -13.04 -45.73
CA ALA A 109 14.31 -14.21 -46.47
C ALA A 109 13.27 -15.29 -46.84
N ALA A 110 12.57 -15.07 -47.96
CA ALA A 110 12.73 -15.86 -49.19
C ALA A 110 11.95 -15.22 -50.35
#